data_AF-A0AAD2FEK0-F1
#
_entry.id   AF-A0AAD2FEK0-F1
#
_cell.length_a   1.000
_cell.length_b   1.000
_cell.length_c   1.000
_cell.angle_alpha   90.00
_cell.angle_beta   90.00
_cell.angle_gamma   90.00
#
_symmetry.space_group_name_H-M   'P 1'
#
loop_
_entity.id
_entity.type
_entity.pdbx_description
1 polymer ?
#
loop_
_entity_poly.entity_id
_entity_poly.type
_entity_poly.pdbx_seq_one_letter_code
_entity_poly.pdbx_strand_id
1 'polypeptide(L)'
;MVAPPGSTPKPVHFVVIRQDGDVKGVSLPELTWNMCHDYPNWTGSIKVPSVCMMAHKLAELAGNMKDSGASMNHKALKNRVHFL
;
A
#
# COMPACT_ATOMS: atom_id res chain seq x y z
N MET A 1 7.32 11.75 -0.64
CA MET A 1 7.83 12.21 0.67
C MET A 1 9.19 12.86 0.47
N VAL A 2 9.29 14.19 0.59
CA VAL A 2 10.60 14.88 0.48
C VAL A 2 11.29 14.79 1.84
N ALA A 3 12.54 14.34 1.85
CA ALA A 3 13.33 14.23 3.07
C ALA A 3 13.56 15.63 3.67
N PRO A 4 13.33 15.86 4.97
CA PRO A 4 13.66 17.14 5.62
C PRO A 4 15.10 17.58 5.34
N PRO A 5 15.38 18.90 5.31
CA PRO A 5 16.74 19.40 5.13
C PRO A 5 17.70 18.75 6.14
N GLY A 6 18.80 18.16 5.65
CA GLY A 6 19.79 17.46 6.47
C GLY A 6 19.48 15.98 6.77
N SER A 7 18.39 15.43 6.26
CA SER A 7 18.08 13.99 6.39
C SER A 7 18.45 13.21 5.12
N THR A 8 18.84 11.94 5.30
CA THR A 8 19.17 11.03 4.19
C THR A 8 17.97 10.13 3.89
N PRO A 9 17.52 10.03 2.62
CA PRO A 9 16.44 9.12 2.26
C PRO A 9 16.85 7.67 2.56
N LYS A 10 15.98 6.95 3.26
CA LYS A 10 16.20 5.51 3.57
C LYS A 10 15.60 4.67 2.43
N PRO A 11 16.41 3.93 1.66
CA PRO A 11 15.91 3.10 0.57
C PRO A 11 15.02 1.97 1.11
N VAL A 12 14.17 1.44 0.22
CA VAL A 12 13.35 0.25 0.47
C VAL A 12 13.85 -0.87 -0.41
N HIS A 13 14.09 -2.02 0.20
CA HIS A 13 14.58 -3.21 -0.49
C HIS A 13 13.41 -4.16 -0.76
N PHE A 14 13.07 -4.35 -2.03
CA PHE A 14 12.05 -5.31 -2.46
C PHE A 14 12.72 -6.63 -2.86
N VAL A 15 12.31 -7.72 -2.22
CA VAL A 15 12.84 -9.06 -2.50
C VAL A 15 11.80 -9.87 -3.27
N VAL A 16 12.19 -10.36 -4.45
CA VAL A 16 11.33 -11.21 -5.29
C VAL A 16 11.61 -12.67 -4.95
N ILE A 17 10.66 -13.34 -4.29
CA ILE A 17 10.78 -14.75 -3.91
C ILE A 17 10.41 -15.66 -5.09
N ARG A 18 9.35 -15.28 -5.81
CA ARG A 18 8.82 -16.01 -6.96
C ARG A 18 8.11 -15.03 -7.90
N GLN A 19 8.24 -15.27 -9.19
CA GLN A 19 7.49 -14.56 -10.22
C GLN A 19 6.66 -15.57 -11.02
N ASP A 20 5.36 -15.37 -11.06
CA ASP A 20 4.45 -16.22 -11.81
C ASP A 20 4.55 -15.95 -13.33
N GLY A 21 4.15 -16.93 -14.14
CA GLY A 21 4.30 -16.86 -15.61
C GLY A 21 3.63 -15.63 -16.23
N ASP A 22 2.44 -15.28 -15.74
CA ASP A 22 1.62 -14.18 -16.26
C ASP A 22 2.25 -12.80 -16.02
N VAL A 23 3.13 -12.67 -15.03
CA VAL A 23 3.83 -11.42 -14.70
C VAL A 23 5.27 -11.41 -15.19
N LYS A 24 5.73 -12.45 -15.91
CA LYS A 24 7.13 -12.58 -16.36
C LYS A 24 7.55 -11.53 -17.39
N GLY A 25 6.59 -11.02 -18.17
CA GLY A 25 6.82 -9.92 -19.11
C GLY A 25 6.74 -8.52 -18.49
N VAL A 26 6.37 -8.41 -17.22
CA VAL A 26 6.19 -7.13 -16.53
C VAL A 26 7.50 -6.71 -15.85
N SER A 27 7.92 -5.47 -16.09
CA SER A 27 9.03 -4.86 -15.38
C SER A 27 8.64 -4.61 -13.92
N LEU A 28 9.13 -5.43 -13.00
CA LEU A 28 8.84 -5.32 -11.56
C LEU A 28 9.24 -3.96 -10.96
N PRO A 29 10.38 -3.34 -11.33
CA PRO A 29 10.72 -1.99 -10.86
C PRO A 29 9.72 -0.93 -11.31
N GLU A 30 9.27 -0.95 -12.57
CA GLU A 30 8.28 0.00 -13.09
C GLU A 30 6.91 -0.22 -12.44
N LEU A 31 6.49 -1.49 -12.30
CA LEU A 31 5.26 -1.83 -11.59
C LEU A 31 5.28 -1.29 -10.16
N THR A 32 6.40 -1.52 -9.44
CA THR A 32 6.56 -1.06 -8.07
C THR A 32 6.58 0.47 -7.99
N TRP A 33 7.27 1.14 -8.91
CA TRP A 33 7.28 2.59 -9.01
C TRP A 33 5.87 3.15 -9.22
N ASN A 34 5.11 2.60 -10.17
CA ASN A 34 3.73 3.01 -10.45
C ASN A 34 2.84 2.81 -9.21
N MET A 35 2.91 1.64 -8.56
CA MET A 35 2.14 1.40 -7.33
C MET A 35 2.51 2.36 -6.20
N CYS A 36 3.76 2.81 -6.09
CA CYS A 36 4.16 3.80 -5.09
C CYS A 36 3.58 5.21 -5.37
N HIS A 37 3.07 5.48 -6.57
CA HIS A 37 2.42 6.75 -6.94
C HIS A 37 0.89 6.67 -6.96
N ASP A 38 0.32 5.48 -6.77
CA ASP A 38 -1.12 5.21 -6.90
C ASP A 38 -1.86 5.26 -5.55
N TYR A 39 -1.31 5.95 -4.54
CA TYR A 39 -1.96 6.07 -3.24
C TYR A 39 -2.86 7.31 -3.19
N PRO A 40 -4.19 7.17 -3.10
CA PRO A 40 -5.10 8.29 -3.37
C PRO A 40 -5.15 9.34 -2.25
N ASN A 41 -4.69 9.02 -1.03
CA ASN A 41 -4.65 9.96 0.08
C ASN A 41 -3.34 10.80 0.12
N TRP A 42 -2.47 10.69 -0.90
CA TRP A 42 -1.26 11.52 -0.97
C TRP A 42 -0.93 11.90 -2.42
N THR A 43 -0.72 13.19 -2.68
CA THR A 43 -0.29 13.68 -3.98
C THR A 43 1.23 13.54 -4.14
N GLY A 44 1.68 12.33 -4.48
CA GLY A 44 3.08 12.01 -4.79
C GLY A 44 3.46 10.59 -4.42
N SER A 45 4.76 10.28 -4.47
CA SER A 45 5.23 8.95 -4.09
C SER A 45 5.19 8.70 -2.59
N ILE A 46 4.69 7.52 -2.23
CA ILE A 46 4.82 6.90 -0.92
C ILE A 46 5.96 5.86 -0.91
N LYS A 47 6.37 5.45 0.29
CA LYS A 47 7.56 4.61 0.50
C LYS A 47 7.37 3.14 0.10
N VAL A 48 6.14 2.64 0.19
CA VAL A 48 5.76 1.26 -0.12
C VAL A 48 4.67 1.29 -1.18
N PRO A 49 4.43 0.20 -1.93
CA PRO A 49 3.32 0.12 -2.88
C PRO A 49 1.97 0.50 -2.25
N SER A 50 1.09 1.16 -3.00
CA SER A 50 -0.25 1.59 -2.58
C SER A 50 -1.02 0.46 -1.90
N VAL A 51 -0.95 -0.76 -2.45
CA VAL A 51 -1.59 -1.96 -1.89
C VAL A 51 -1.13 -2.29 -0.48
N CYS A 52 0.16 -2.17 -0.17
CA CYS A 52 0.69 -2.43 1.17
C CYS A 52 0.24 -1.36 2.16
N MET A 53 0.26 -0.10 1.75
CA MET A 53 -0.18 1.03 2.58
C MET A 53 -1.68 0.95 2.89
N MET A 54 -2.49 0.63 1.88
CA MET A 54 -3.93 0.44 2.02
C MET A 54 -4.27 -0.72 2.95
N ALA A 55 -3.59 -1.87 2.79
CA ALA A 55 -3.77 -3.02 3.68
C ALA A 55 -3.42 -2.68 5.13
N HIS A 56 -2.35 -1.91 5.34
CA HIS A 56 -1.97 -1.43 6.68
C HIS A 56 -3.04 -0.52 7.28
N LYS A 57 -3.57 0.43 6.51
CA LYS A 57 -4.64 1.34 6.96
C LYS A 57 -5.94 0.61 7.29
N LEU A 58 -6.31 -0.39 6.48
CA LEU A 58 -7.45 -1.25 6.76
C LEU A 58 -7.24 -2.07 8.06
N ALA A 59 -6.05 -2.63 8.26
CA ALA A 59 -5.73 -3.39 9.47
C ALA A 59 -5.72 -2.47 10.72
N GLU A 60 -5.20 -1.25 10.60
CA GLU A 60 -5.21 -0.23 11.65
C GLU A 60 -6.66 0.16 12.02
N LEU A 61 -7.53 0.38 11.03
CA LEU A 61 -8.95 0.65 11.25
C LEU A 61 -9.60 -0.50 12.05
N ALA A 62 -9.45 -1.74 11.58
CA ALA A 62 -10.04 -2.90 12.25
C ALA A 62 -9.48 -3.07 13.68
N GLY A 63 -8.16 -2.92 13.87
CA GLY A 63 -7.51 -3.04 15.18
C GLY A 63 -7.95 -1.98 16.19
N ASN A 64 -8.36 -0.80 15.73
CA ASN A 64 -8.87 0.27 16.58
C ASN A 64 -10.37 0.10 16.93
N MET A 65 -11.07 -0.86 16.32
CA MET A 65 -12.46 -1.19 16.68
C MET A 65 -12.50 -2.10 17.90
N LYS A 66 -13.52 -1.93 18.75
CA LYS A 66 -13.70 -2.71 20.00
C LYS A 66 -13.81 -4.21 19.78
N ASP A 67 -14.28 -4.61 18.61
CA ASP A 67 -14.54 -5.98 18.18
C ASP A 67 -13.58 -6.43 17.06
N SER A 68 -12.46 -5.71 16.88
CA SER A 68 -11.46 -5.98 15.86
C SER A 68 -12.02 -6.04 14.42
N GLY A 69 -13.12 -5.32 14.15
CA GLY A 69 -13.73 -5.24 12.82
C GLY A 69 -14.81 -6.29 12.54
N ALA A 70 -15.23 -7.09 13.52
CA ALA A 70 -16.28 -8.11 13.34
C ALA A 70 -17.65 -7.52 12.93
N SER A 71 -17.96 -6.30 13.37
CA SER A 71 -19.18 -5.57 13.01
C SER A 71 -19.11 -4.87 11.65
N MET A 72 -17.97 -4.91 10.94
CA MET A 72 -17.85 -4.28 9.63
C MET A 72 -18.71 -4.98 8.59
N ASN A 73 -19.56 -4.23 7.89
CA ASN A 73 -20.35 -4.78 6.78
C ASN A 73 -19.50 -4.97 5.52
N HIS A 74 -18.79 -6.10 5.45
CA HIS A 74 -17.89 -6.44 4.33
C HIS A 74 -18.60 -6.43 2.97
N LYS A 75 -19.90 -6.77 2.93
CA LYS A 75 -20.68 -6.84 1.67
C LYS A 75 -20.98 -5.45 1.12
N ALA A 76 -21.33 -4.49 1.99
CA ALA A 76 -21.61 -3.12 1.61
C ALA A 76 -20.34 -2.32 1.28
N LEU A 77 -19.22 -2.66 1.92
CA LEU A 77 -17.96 -1.95 1.79
C LEU A 77 -17.05 -2.50 0.68
N LYS A 78 -17.44 -3.59 0.01
CA LYS A 78 -16.71 -4.16 -1.11
C LYS A 78 -16.51 -3.12 -2.22
N ASN A 79 -15.31 -3.08 -2.80
CA ASN A 79 -14.90 -2.14 -3.85
C ASN A 79 -14.91 -0.66 -3.42
N ARG A 80 -14.95 -0.36 -2.13
CA ARG A 80 -14.83 1.01 -1.60
C ARG A 80 -13.64 1.13 -0.67
N VAL A 81 -12.87 2.18 -0.88
CA VAL A 81 -11.66 2.45 -0.09
C VAL A 81 -12.01 3.32 1.13
N HIS A 82 -12.81 2.74 2.03
CA HIS A 82 -13.45 3.41 3.17
C HIS A 82 -12.53 3.60 4.40
N PHE A 83 -11.29 3.13 4.31
CA PHE A 83 -10.32 3.04 5.41
C PHE A 83 -9.14 4.01 5.24
N LEU A 84 -9.24 4.96 4.31
CA LEU A 84 -8.20 5.93 3.99
C LEU A 84 -8.37 7.29 4.64
#